data_AF-A0A962NW91-F1
#
_entry.id   AF-A0A962NW91-F1
#
_cell.length_a   1.000
_cell.length_b   1.000
_cell.length_c   1.000
_cell.angle_alpha   90.00
_cell.angle_beta   90.00
_cell.angle_gamma   90.00
#
_symmetry.space_group_name_H-M   'P 1'
#
loop_
_entity.id
_entity.type
_entity.pdbx_description
1 polymer ?
#
loop_
_entity_poly.entity_id
_entity_poly.type
_entity_poly.pdbx_seq_one_letter_code
_entity_poly.pdbx_strand_id
1 'polypeptide(L)'
;MNINLKSPDIKLFAQTAEDKAKHIANSGNQRMNKSTQLRGFYDEILNWEQRSRQLSNEQLQQQLPLIHMLIAKVAYARARDNVSEEFEKLMRECITQVTDKNTLKNCKLFFEAFMGFYKVYRPQ
;
A
#
# COMPACT_ATOMS: atom_id res chain seq x y z
N MET A 1 -3.48 -11.56 -11.11
CA MET A 1 -4.41 -11.95 -10.03
C MET A 1 -4.66 -10.73 -9.16
N ASN A 2 -5.94 -10.40 -8.95
CA ASN A 2 -6.37 -9.20 -8.22
C ASN A 2 -6.13 -9.38 -6.73
N ILE A 3 -5.70 -8.31 -6.06
CA ILE A 3 -5.54 -8.29 -4.61
C ILE A 3 -6.93 -8.32 -3.97
N ASN A 4 -7.15 -9.21 -2.99
CA ASN A 4 -8.39 -9.26 -2.20
C ASN A 4 -8.07 -9.12 -0.72
N LEU A 5 -8.36 -7.95 -0.15
CA LEU A 5 -8.10 -7.64 1.26
C LEU A 5 -9.24 -8.08 2.18
N LYS A 6 -10.44 -8.37 1.66
CA LYS A 6 -11.59 -8.83 2.46
C LYS A 6 -11.45 -10.31 2.84
N SER A 7 -10.90 -11.11 1.93
CA SER A 7 -10.68 -12.54 2.13
C SER A 7 -9.29 -12.91 1.62
N PRO A 8 -8.25 -12.69 2.44
CA PRO A 8 -6.87 -12.90 2.02
C PRO A 8 -6.56 -14.38 1.84
N ASP A 9 -6.07 -14.74 0.65
CA ASP A 9 -5.52 -16.06 0.35
C ASP A 9 -4.12 -16.23 0.99
N ILE A 10 -3.68 -17.48 1.21
CA ILE A 10 -2.35 -17.83 1.73
C ILE A 10 -1.22 -17.20 0.90
N LYS A 11 -1.45 -16.94 -0.38
CA LYS A 11 -0.46 -16.35 -1.28
C LYS A 11 -0.39 -14.82 -1.20
N LEU A 12 -1.37 -14.15 -0.59
CA LEU A 12 -1.49 -12.69 -0.64
C LEU A 12 -0.25 -11.98 -0.08
N PHE A 13 0.21 -12.40 1.09
CA PHE A 13 1.38 -11.81 1.76
C PHE A 13 2.70 -12.49 1.40
N ALA A 14 2.67 -13.47 0.48
CA ALA A 14 3.84 -14.19 -0.01
C ALA A 14 4.00 -13.91 -1.52
N GLN A 15 3.66 -14.89 -2.38
CA GLN A 15 3.84 -14.81 -3.82
C GLN A 15 3.24 -13.53 -4.43
N THR A 16 2.02 -13.14 -4.05
CA THR A 16 1.37 -11.96 -4.62
C THR A 16 2.12 -10.68 -4.25
N ALA A 17 2.54 -10.54 -2.98
CA ALA A 17 3.33 -9.40 -2.53
C ALA A 17 4.69 -9.34 -3.22
N GLU A 18 5.35 -10.48 -3.39
CA GLU A 18 6.63 -10.59 -4.09
C GLU A 18 6.51 -10.24 -5.58
N ASP A 19 5.52 -10.79 -6.28
CA ASP A 19 5.26 -10.52 -7.69
C ASP A 19 5.02 -9.02 -7.92
N LYS A 20 4.22 -8.39 -7.04
CA LYS A 20 3.98 -6.95 -7.10
C LYS A 20 5.26 -6.17 -6.78
N ALA A 21 6.04 -6.56 -5.79
CA ALA A 21 7.31 -5.92 -5.46
C ALA A 21 8.29 -5.96 -6.64
N LYS A 22 8.45 -7.13 -7.26
CA LYS A 22 9.27 -7.32 -8.45
C LYS A 22 8.77 -6.50 -9.63
N HIS A 23 7.46 -6.46 -9.85
CA HIS A 23 6.86 -5.65 -10.91
C HIS A 23 7.12 -4.16 -10.71
N ILE A 24 6.93 -3.64 -9.48
CA ILE A 24 7.17 -2.23 -9.16
C ILE A 24 8.66 -1.87 -9.21
N ALA A 25 9.55 -2.79 -8.82
CA ALA A 25 10.99 -2.54 -8.87
C ALA A 25 11.50 -2.34 -10.31
N ASN A 26 10.84 -3.00 -11.26
CA ASN A 26 11.09 -2.91 -12.70
C ASN A 26 10.23 -1.86 -13.40
N SER A 27 9.27 -1.23 -12.70
CA SER A 27 8.45 -0.17 -13.26
C SER A 27 9.06 1.20 -12.98
N GLY A 28 9.00 2.11 -13.96
CA GLY A 28 9.59 3.44 -13.87
C GLY A 28 11.11 3.47 -14.09
N ASN A 29 11.68 4.67 -14.04
CA ASN A 29 13.12 4.89 -14.23
C ASN A 29 13.88 4.84 -12.89
N GLN A 30 15.21 4.98 -12.92
CA GLN A 30 16.05 4.94 -11.71
C GLN A 30 15.70 6.01 -10.66
N ARG A 31 15.02 7.09 -11.03
CA ARG A 31 14.65 8.20 -10.13
C ARG A 31 13.30 7.98 -9.42
N MET A 32 12.45 7.11 -9.97
CA MET A 32 11.13 6.78 -9.41
C MET A 32 11.21 5.63 -8.41
N ASN A 33 10.14 5.46 -7.62
CA ASN A 33 9.96 4.33 -6.69
C ASN A 33 11.13 4.18 -5.71
N LYS A 34 11.73 5.29 -5.26
CA LYS A 34 12.77 5.25 -4.23
C LYS A 34 12.21 4.58 -2.98
N SER A 35 13.02 3.71 -2.36
CA SER A 35 12.65 2.95 -1.17
C SER A 35 12.10 3.83 -0.04
N THR A 36 12.63 5.04 0.11
CA THR A 36 12.15 6.03 1.10
C THR A 36 10.78 6.62 0.75
N GLN A 37 10.49 6.85 -0.52
CA GLN A 37 9.18 7.33 -0.97
C GLN A 37 8.10 6.27 -0.74
N LEU A 38 8.35 5.02 -1.16
CA LEU A 38 7.40 3.93 -0.95
C LEU A 38 7.19 3.65 0.54
N ARG A 39 8.27 3.70 1.34
CA ARG A 39 8.19 3.58 2.80
C ARG A 39 7.31 4.65 3.43
N GLY A 40 7.38 5.90 2.96
CA GLY A 40 6.51 6.96 3.47
C GLY A 40 5.01 6.63 3.33
N PHE A 41 4.59 6.05 2.20
CA PHE A 41 3.21 5.59 2.03
C PHE A 41 2.86 4.42 2.95
N TYR A 42 3.78 3.46 3.12
CA TYR A 42 3.60 2.37 4.07
C TYR A 42 3.46 2.88 5.51
N ASP A 43 4.29 3.84 5.93
CA ASP A 43 4.26 4.43 7.26
C ASP A 43 2.92 5.14 7.52
N GLU A 44 2.33 5.79 6.51
CA GLU A 44 0.97 6.34 6.62
C GLU A 44 -0.08 5.24 6.83
N ILE A 45 -0.03 4.14 6.08
CA ILE A 45 -0.93 3.00 6.26
C ILE A 45 -0.77 2.38 7.67
N LEU A 46 0.48 2.19 8.11
CA LEU A 46 0.81 1.69 9.44
C LEU A 46 0.26 2.60 10.54
N ASN A 47 0.42 3.92 10.40
CA ASN A 47 -0.11 4.90 11.34
C ASN A 47 -1.64 4.85 11.42
N TRP A 48 -2.33 4.73 10.29
CA TRP A 48 -3.78 4.58 10.28
C TRP A 48 -4.23 3.27 10.93
N GLU A 49 -3.55 2.16 10.64
CA GLU A 49 -3.85 0.87 11.25
C GLU A 49 -3.67 0.93 12.78
N GLN A 50 -2.55 1.46 13.27
CA GLN A 50 -2.28 1.64 14.70
C GLN A 50 -3.36 2.50 15.39
N ARG A 51 -3.74 3.63 14.78
CA ARG A 51 -4.83 4.49 15.30
C ARG A 51 -6.16 3.73 15.34
N SER A 52 -6.49 2.99 14.28
CA SER A 52 -7.76 2.27 14.15
C SER A 52 -8.00 1.23 15.26
N ARG A 53 -6.93 0.71 15.87
CA ARG A 53 -7.04 -0.25 16.99
C ARG A 53 -7.76 0.34 18.19
N GLN A 54 -7.65 1.65 18.41
CA GLN A 54 -8.27 2.35 19.54
C GLN A 54 -9.61 3.01 19.20
N LEU A 55 -10.00 3.05 17.93
CA LEU A 55 -11.25 3.68 17.49
C LEU A 55 -12.43 2.70 17.61
N SER A 56 -13.64 3.17 17.87
CA SER A 56 -14.85 2.39 17.59
C SER A 56 -15.03 2.18 16.08
N ASN A 57 -15.98 1.32 15.69
CA ASN A 57 -16.27 1.13 14.27
C ASN A 57 -16.84 2.42 13.65
N GLU A 58 -17.71 3.12 14.37
CA GLU A 58 -18.33 4.39 13.95
C GLU A 58 -17.26 5.49 13.79
N GLN A 59 -16.33 5.57 14.74
CA GLN A 59 -15.20 6.50 14.65
C GLN A 59 -14.32 6.18 13.44
N LEU A 60 -14.02 4.90 13.18
CA LEU A 60 -13.26 4.52 11.99
C LEU A 60 -13.99 4.89 10.69
N GLN A 61 -15.31 4.69 10.61
CA GLN A 61 -16.09 5.08 9.43
C GLN A 61 -15.94 6.57 9.11
N GLN A 62 -15.89 7.43 10.12
CA GLN A 62 -15.64 8.86 9.95
C GLN A 62 -14.21 9.17 9.45
N GLN A 63 -13.25 8.28 9.70
CA GLN A 63 -11.86 8.42 9.24
C GLN A 63 -11.60 7.80 7.85
N LEU A 64 -12.48 6.92 7.35
CA LEU A 64 -12.29 6.27 6.04
C LEU A 64 -12.02 7.25 4.89
N PRO A 65 -12.70 8.41 4.77
CA PRO A 65 -12.38 9.38 3.73
C PRO A 65 -10.92 9.85 3.78
N LEU A 66 -10.36 10.04 4.98
CA LEU A 66 -8.97 10.46 5.16
C LEU A 66 -7.99 9.33 4.83
N ILE A 67 -8.36 8.08 5.08
CA ILE A 67 -7.59 6.92 4.64
C ILE A 67 -7.61 6.82 3.10
N HIS A 68 -8.78 6.99 2.47
CA HIS A 68 -8.93 6.97 1.01
C HIS A 68 -8.19 8.14 0.32
N MET A 69 -7.96 9.25 1.03
CA MET A 69 -7.15 10.37 0.53
C MET A 69 -5.71 9.97 0.20
N LEU A 70 -5.20 8.84 0.71
CA LEU A 70 -3.91 8.27 0.29
C LEU A 70 -3.85 8.04 -1.24
N ILE A 71 -4.98 7.77 -1.88
CA ILE A 71 -5.08 7.62 -3.35
C ILE A 71 -4.73 8.94 -4.05
N ALA A 72 -5.20 10.07 -3.52
CA ALA A 72 -4.86 11.38 -4.08
C ALA A 72 -3.38 11.72 -3.85
N LYS A 73 -2.84 11.35 -2.68
CA LYS A 73 -1.42 11.56 -2.36
C LYS A 73 -0.48 10.78 -3.29
N VAL A 74 -0.79 9.52 -3.57
CA VAL A 74 0.02 8.71 -4.50
C VAL A 74 -0.10 9.21 -5.94
N ALA A 75 -1.29 9.64 -6.37
CA ALA A 75 -1.48 10.27 -7.68
C ALA A 75 -0.66 11.55 -7.83
N TYR A 76 -0.61 12.38 -6.78
CA TYR A 76 0.24 13.57 -6.77
C TYR A 76 1.73 13.22 -6.80
N ALA A 77 2.17 12.22 -6.03
CA ALA A 77 3.56 11.75 -6.07
C ALA A 77 3.94 11.22 -7.46
N ARG A 78 3.01 10.54 -8.15
CA ARG A 78 3.21 10.09 -9.52
C ARG A 78 3.34 11.25 -10.49
N ALA A 79 2.48 12.27 -10.37
CA ALA A 79 2.56 13.49 -11.18
C ALA A 79 3.87 14.27 -10.99
N ARG A 80 4.59 14.04 -9.88
CA ARG A 80 5.93 14.59 -9.62
C ARG A 80 7.08 13.62 -9.93
N ASP A 81 6.81 12.55 -10.65
CA ASP A 81 7.77 11.49 -10.99
C ASP A 81 8.44 10.81 -9.77
N ASN A 82 7.85 10.88 -8.58
CA ASN A 82 8.40 10.23 -7.39
C ASN A 82 8.07 8.73 -7.37
N VAL A 83 6.92 8.36 -7.93
CA VAL A 83 6.45 6.97 -8.02
C VAL A 83 5.93 6.67 -9.42
N SER A 84 6.06 5.43 -9.86
CA SER A 84 5.54 4.94 -11.13
C SER A 84 4.01 4.90 -11.16
N GLU A 85 3.44 4.89 -12.36
CA GLU A 85 2.01 4.63 -12.58
C GLU A 85 1.57 3.28 -11.98
N GLU A 86 2.39 2.25 -12.09
CA GLU A 86 2.07 0.92 -11.54
C GLU A 86 2.01 0.92 -10.01
N PHE A 87 2.83 1.73 -9.33
CA PHE A 87 2.73 1.89 -7.89
C PHE A 87 1.47 2.67 -7.50
N GLU A 88 1.10 3.70 -8.27
CA GLU A 88 -0.17 4.41 -8.10
C GLU A 88 -1.36 3.45 -8.21
N LYS A 89 -1.37 2.60 -9.24
CA LYS A 89 -2.42 1.59 -9.46
C LYS A 89 -2.49 0.60 -8.29
N LEU A 90 -1.35 0.10 -7.82
CA LEU A 90 -1.29 -0.82 -6.67
C LEU A 90 -1.88 -0.18 -5.40
N MET A 91 -1.47 1.04 -5.09
CA MET A 91 -1.99 1.79 -3.94
C MET A 91 -3.50 2.02 -4.08
N ARG A 92 -3.98 2.44 -5.26
CA ARG A 92 -5.41 2.62 -5.52
C ARG A 92 -6.20 1.33 -5.34
N GLU A 93 -5.73 0.22 -5.92
CA GLU A 93 -6.35 -1.11 -5.81
C GLU A 93 -6.50 -1.54 -4.35
N CYS A 94 -5.46 -1.36 -3.53
CA CYS A 94 -5.48 -1.73 -2.11
C CYS A 94 -6.33 -0.79 -1.26
N ILE A 95 -6.11 0.54 -1.37
CA ILE A 95 -6.78 1.52 -0.52
C ILE A 95 -8.29 1.56 -0.76
N THR A 96 -8.75 1.38 -2.01
CA THR A 96 -10.18 1.32 -2.31
C THR A 96 -10.89 0.16 -1.60
N GLN A 97 -10.18 -0.92 -1.26
CA GLN A 97 -10.75 -2.07 -0.53
C GLN A 97 -10.81 -1.85 0.98
N VAL A 98 -10.22 -0.78 1.51
CA VAL A 98 -10.22 -0.49 2.94
C VAL A 98 -11.59 0.07 3.35
N THR A 99 -12.39 -0.76 4.01
CA THR A 99 -13.75 -0.42 4.47
C THR A 99 -13.93 -0.59 5.98
N ASP A 100 -12.97 -1.24 6.65
CA ASP A 100 -13.04 -1.62 8.06
C ASP A 100 -11.63 -1.91 8.62
N LYS A 101 -11.55 -2.25 9.90
CA LYS A 101 -10.29 -2.56 10.58
C LYS A 101 -9.56 -3.77 9.97
N ASN A 102 -10.31 -4.78 9.53
CA ASN A 102 -9.72 -6.02 9.02
C ASN A 102 -9.07 -5.79 7.66
N THR A 103 -9.77 -5.11 6.75
CA THR A 103 -9.24 -4.73 5.44
C THR A 103 -8.08 -3.74 5.56
N LEU A 104 -8.12 -2.78 6.50
CA LEU A 104 -6.99 -1.90 6.80
C LEU A 104 -5.78 -2.68 7.31
N LYS A 105 -5.98 -3.61 8.25
CA LYS A 105 -4.92 -4.49 8.75
C LYS A 105 -4.33 -5.35 7.63
N ASN A 106 -5.16 -5.93 6.78
CA ASN A 106 -4.69 -6.73 5.65
C ASN A 106 -3.93 -5.88 4.62
N CYS A 107 -4.36 -4.64 4.37
CA CYS A 107 -3.63 -3.67 3.55
C CYS A 107 -2.22 -3.42 4.13
N LYS A 108 -2.14 -3.14 5.44
CA LYS A 108 -0.87 -2.95 6.15
C LYS A 108 0.04 -4.16 6.00
N LEU A 109 -0.46 -5.37 6.26
CA LEU A 109 0.33 -6.61 6.17
C LEU A 109 0.82 -6.88 4.74
N PHE A 110 -0.03 -6.59 3.74
CA PHE A 110 0.36 -6.69 2.34
C PHE A 110 1.52 -5.73 2.02
N PHE A 111 1.41 -4.46 2.41
CA PHE A 111 2.49 -3.50 2.16
C PHE A 111 3.75 -3.78 2.98
N GLU A 112 3.62 -4.37 4.18
CA GLU A 112 4.76 -4.81 4.98
C GLU A 112 5.55 -5.93 4.26
N ALA A 113 4.85 -6.96 3.76
CA ALA A 113 5.45 -8.01 2.95
C ALA A 113 6.04 -7.47 1.65
N PHE A 114 5.29 -6.63 0.94
CA PHE A 114 5.75 -5.94 -0.27
C PHE A 114 7.04 -5.18 -0.03
N MET A 115 7.16 -4.41 1.07
CA MET A 115 8.37 -3.64 1.37
C MET A 115 9.57 -4.55 1.65
N GLY A 116 9.35 -5.71 2.29
CA GLY A 116 10.37 -6.74 2.49
C GLY A 116 10.92 -7.26 1.15
N PHE A 117 10.04 -7.74 0.27
CA PHE A 117 10.43 -8.22 -1.06
C PHE A 117 10.99 -7.11 -1.94
N TYR A 118 10.44 -5.89 -1.88
CA TYR A 118 10.89 -4.76 -2.68
C TYR A 118 12.35 -4.43 -2.40
N LYS A 119 12.80 -4.56 -1.14
CA LYS A 119 14.21 -4.35 -0.79
C LYS A 119 15.15 -5.36 -1.44
N VAL A 120 14.69 -6.59 -1.70
CA VAL A 120 15.46 -7.62 -2.43
C VAL A 120 15.71 -7.18 -3.88
N TYR A 121 14.70 -6.62 -4.54
CA TYR A 121 14.78 -6.20 -5.94
C TYR A 121 15.37 -4.79 -6.13
N ARG A 122 15.33 -3.94 -5.09
CA ARG A 122 15.92 -2.59 -5.03
C ARG A 122 16.73 -2.43 -3.72
N PRO A 123 17.94 -3.01 -3.64
CA PRO A 123 18.76 -2.99 -2.43
C PRO A 123 19.39 -1.63 -2.12
N GLN A 124 19.31 -0.67 -3.04
CA GLN A 124 19.81 0.69 -2.85
C GLN A 124 18.86 1.55 -2.00
#